data_AF-A0A941IRN4-F1
#
_entry.id   AF-A0A941IRN4-F1
#
_cell.length_a   1.000
_cell.length_b   1.000
_cell.length_c   1.000
_cell.angle_alpha   90.00
_cell.angle_beta   90.00
_cell.angle_gamma   90.00
#
_symmetry.space_group_name_H-M   'P 1'
#
loop_
_entity.id
_entity.type
_entity.pdbx_description
1 polymer ?
#
loop_
_entity_poly.entity_id
_entity_poly.type
_entity_poly.pdbx_seq_one_letter_code
_entity_poly.pdbx_strand_id
1 'polypeptide(L)'
;MRTWITSRTGLAPFTREGYMVHIRLYLEPFLGGIRLSELRRAHVQSMLDRLAERGAGGIPPCPNTLTRIRATLRAALNAAIREGLIETNPACGVSIPTYHRIHAVIWTEDQIARWRLTGQRPPASVWTATQTGQFLTATREHRLHAAFHLITLRGLRRAEAAGLRWQDVDLDHHILVITQTTQRVDGRLVPCEPKSESSRRTVVLDHTTVKQLRRHQSRQAAEAAERGFDPGGYVFTNRRGQPLNPDHLYREFIKAAAEAGLPPIRRTPCATERRPSPSKPATNSKSSKTNSDTPAST
;
A
#
# COMPACT_ATOMS: atom_id res chain seq x y z
N MET A 1 -5.42 16.61 -20.48
CA MET A 1 -5.02 15.51 -19.58
C MET A 1 -5.59 14.14 -19.97
N ARG A 2 -6.90 14.02 -20.26
CA ARG A 2 -7.46 12.74 -20.74
C ARG A 2 -6.82 12.26 -22.05
N THR A 3 -6.64 13.18 -23.00
CA THR A 3 -5.92 12.96 -24.27
C THR A 3 -4.49 12.44 -24.08
N TRP A 4 -3.81 12.89 -23.01
CA TRP A 4 -2.45 12.45 -22.68
C TRP A 4 -2.40 11.00 -22.18
N ILE A 5 -3.40 10.56 -21.41
CA ILE A 5 -3.47 9.14 -21.01
C ILE A 5 -3.73 8.26 -22.22
N THR A 6 -4.64 8.69 -23.12
CA THR A 6 -4.99 7.91 -24.31
C THR A 6 -3.84 7.82 -25.30
N SER A 7 -3.01 8.87 -25.43
CA SER A 7 -1.84 8.88 -26.34
C SER A 7 -0.67 8.03 -25.85
N ARG A 8 -0.62 7.65 -24.55
CA ARG A 8 0.46 6.80 -24.04
C ARG A 8 0.21 5.32 -24.33
N THR A 9 1.04 4.78 -25.22
CA THR A 9 1.22 3.34 -25.44
C THR A 9 2.23 2.76 -24.44
N GLY A 10 2.10 1.48 -24.05
CA GLY A 10 3.06 0.79 -23.17
C GLY A 10 2.93 1.05 -21.66
N LEU A 11 1.93 1.80 -21.18
CA LEU A 11 1.66 1.88 -19.75
C LEU A 11 1.01 0.60 -19.23
N ALA A 12 1.56 0.05 -18.14
CA ALA A 12 0.93 -1.05 -17.42
C ALA A 12 -0.52 -0.68 -17.00
N PRO A 13 -1.50 -1.59 -17.12
CA PRO A 13 -2.92 -1.27 -16.89
C PRO A 13 -3.22 -0.62 -15.54
N PHE A 14 -2.63 -1.13 -14.45
CA PHE A 14 -2.79 -0.55 -13.11
C PHE A 14 -2.19 0.87 -12.98
N THR A 15 -1.13 1.17 -13.73
CA THR A 15 -0.54 2.52 -13.76
C THR A 15 -1.46 3.49 -14.49
N ARG A 16 -2.08 3.04 -15.59
CA ARG A 16 -3.09 3.81 -16.32
C ARG A 16 -4.30 4.11 -15.43
N GLU A 17 -4.84 3.09 -14.75
CA GLU A 17 -5.95 3.26 -13.81
C GLU A 17 -5.57 4.25 -12.69
N GLY A 18 -4.39 4.11 -12.09
CA GLY A 18 -3.91 5.05 -11.07
C GLY A 18 -3.82 6.49 -11.56
N TYR A 19 -3.34 6.72 -12.78
CA TYR A 19 -3.31 8.06 -13.38
C TYR A 19 -4.73 8.59 -13.66
N MET A 20 -5.64 7.74 -14.14
CA MET A 20 -7.03 8.11 -14.36
C MET A 20 -7.72 8.50 -13.06
N VAL A 21 -7.50 7.75 -11.98
CA VAL A 21 -8.01 8.09 -10.64
C VAL A 21 -7.48 9.45 -10.20
N HIS A 22 -6.18 9.71 -10.36
CA HIS A 22 -5.63 11.02 -10.00
C HIS A 22 -6.23 12.15 -10.83
N ILE A 23 -6.39 11.94 -12.14
CA ILE A 23 -6.96 12.94 -13.04
C ILE A 23 -8.41 13.23 -12.67
N ARG A 24 -9.25 12.20 -12.58
CA ARG A 24 -10.69 12.33 -12.33
C ARG A 24 -11.00 12.91 -10.96
N LEU A 25 -10.32 12.45 -9.90
CA LEU A 25 -10.67 12.81 -8.52
C LEU A 25 -9.95 14.06 -8.00
N TYR A 26 -8.76 14.37 -8.51
CA TYR A 26 -7.91 15.40 -7.92
C TYR A 26 -7.46 16.49 -8.88
N LEU A 27 -7.19 16.18 -10.16
CA LEU A 27 -6.67 17.19 -11.09
C LEU A 27 -7.80 17.93 -11.83
N GLU A 28 -8.75 17.19 -12.40
CA GLU A 28 -9.85 17.76 -13.19
C GLU A 28 -10.77 18.68 -12.37
N PRO A 29 -11.18 18.35 -11.13
CA PRO A 29 -12.05 19.23 -10.35
C PRO A 29 -11.43 20.58 -9.98
N PHE A 30 -10.09 20.67 -9.96
CA PHE A 30 -9.38 21.87 -9.49
C PHE A 30 -8.69 22.64 -10.61
N LEU A 31 -8.13 21.93 -11.60
CA LEU A 31 -7.35 22.53 -12.69
C LEU A 31 -8.05 22.40 -14.05
N GLY A 32 -9.15 21.65 -14.16
CA GLY A 32 -9.81 21.37 -15.43
C GLY A 32 -10.38 22.60 -16.14
N GLY A 33 -10.74 23.65 -15.38
CA GLY A 33 -11.25 24.90 -15.92
C GLY A 33 -10.17 25.90 -16.37
N ILE A 34 -8.88 25.63 -16.09
CA ILE A 34 -7.79 26.55 -16.38
C ILE A 34 -7.19 26.18 -17.75
N ARG A 35 -7.03 27.17 -18.63
CA ARG A 35 -6.34 26.96 -19.91
C ARG A 35 -4.89 26.56 -19.67
N LEU A 36 -4.36 25.68 -20.51
CA LEU A 36 -3.01 25.16 -20.32
C LEU A 36 -1.93 26.26 -20.35
N SER A 37 -2.11 27.28 -21.19
CA SER A 37 -1.24 28.47 -21.26
C SER A 37 -1.30 29.36 -20.02
N GLU A 38 -2.41 29.32 -19.27
CA GLU A 38 -2.63 30.12 -18.07
C GLU A 38 -2.26 29.36 -16.79
N LEU A 39 -1.89 28.08 -16.90
CA LEU A 39 -1.56 27.25 -15.76
C LEU A 39 -0.22 27.71 -15.14
N ARG A 40 -0.28 28.24 -13.92
CA ARG A 40 0.89 28.71 -13.16
C ARG A 40 1.18 27.82 -11.96
N ARG A 41 2.42 27.90 -11.44
CA ARG A 41 2.84 27.20 -10.21
C ARG A 41 1.88 27.48 -9.04
N ALA A 42 1.40 28.71 -8.91
CA ALA A 42 0.46 29.11 -7.87
C ALA A 42 -0.86 28.31 -7.91
N HIS A 43 -1.39 27.99 -9.09
CA HIS A 43 -2.59 27.17 -9.23
C HIS A 43 -2.35 25.73 -8.74
N VAL A 44 -1.18 25.16 -9.06
CA VAL A 44 -0.81 23.82 -8.61
C VAL A 44 -0.57 23.78 -7.10
N GLN A 45 0.08 24.79 -6.53
CA GLN A 45 0.27 24.91 -5.09
C GLN A 45 -1.07 25.02 -4.36
N SER A 46 -1.95 25.94 -4.80
CA SER A 46 -3.29 26.11 -4.23
C SER A 46 -4.12 24.82 -4.28
N MET A 47 -4.05 24.07 -5.39
CA MET A 47 -4.69 22.76 -5.47
C MET A 47 -4.14 21.79 -4.40
N LEU A 48 -2.82 21.68 -4.27
CA LEU A 48 -2.21 20.76 -3.31
C LEU A 48 -2.53 21.13 -1.85
N ASP A 49 -2.56 22.43 -1.54
CA ASP A 49 -2.90 22.93 -0.21
C ASP A 49 -4.37 22.62 0.12
N ARG A 50 -5.31 22.90 -0.79
CA ARG A 50 -6.73 22.55 -0.62
C ARG A 50 -6.95 21.05 -0.48
N LEU A 51 -6.20 20.24 -1.24
CA LEU A 51 -6.24 18.78 -1.10
C LEU A 51 -5.70 18.34 0.26
N ALA A 52 -4.64 18.97 0.78
CA ALA A 52 -4.08 18.65 2.09
C ALA A 52 -5.03 19.00 3.25
N GLU A 53 -5.94 19.96 3.06
CA GLU A 53 -6.92 20.40 4.06
C GLU A 53 -8.23 19.59 4.05
N ARG A 54 -8.78 19.31 2.87
CA ARG A 54 -10.13 18.72 2.75
C ARG A 54 -10.18 17.45 1.87
N GLY A 55 -9.18 17.23 1.02
CA GLY A 55 -9.12 16.10 0.09
C GLY A 55 -10.32 15.96 -0.85
N ALA A 56 -10.39 14.83 -1.57
CA ALA A 56 -11.57 14.50 -2.39
C ALA A 56 -12.60 13.78 -1.50
N GLY A 57 -13.78 14.38 -1.32
CA GLY A 57 -14.84 13.81 -0.48
C GLY A 57 -14.73 14.13 1.02
N GLY A 58 -13.96 15.15 1.42
CA GLY A 58 -13.90 15.64 2.80
C GLY A 58 -12.83 15.02 3.69
N ILE A 59 -12.09 14.02 3.19
CA ILE A 59 -10.97 13.40 3.91
C ILE A 59 -9.65 13.74 3.23
N PRO A 60 -8.71 14.42 3.91
CA PRO A 60 -7.37 14.69 3.39
C PRO A 60 -6.62 13.40 3.01
N PRO A 61 -6.00 13.35 1.82
CA PRO A 61 -5.13 12.25 1.44
C PRO A 61 -3.82 12.29 2.23
N CYS A 62 -3.14 11.15 2.35
CA CYS A 62 -1.83 11.11 2.98
C CYS A 62 -0.78 11.88 2.13
N PRO A 63 0.30 12.39 2.74
CA PRO A 63 1.33 13.16 2.00
C PRO A 63 1.97 12.42 0.82
N ASN A 64 2.11 11.10 0.93
CA ASN A 64 2.60 10.27 -0.17
C ASN A 64 1.62 10.24 -1.36
N THR A 65 0.30 10.27 -1.10
CA THR A 65 -0.71 10.39 -2.15
C THR A 65 -0.60 11.74 -2.86
N LEU A 66 -0.42 12.86 -2.13
CA LEU A 66 -0.16 14.18 -2.74
C LEU A 66 1.09 14.15 -3.64
N THR A 67 2.15 13.48 -3.19
CA THR A 67 3.37 13.30 -3.98
C THR A 67 3.10 12.53 -5.28
N ARG A 68 2.28 11.47 -5.24
CA ARG A 68 1.88 10.69 -6.41
C ARG A 68 0.96 11.47 -7.37
N ILE A 69 0.05 12.29 -6.83
CA ILE A 69 -0.80 13.20 -7.62
C ILE A 69 0.09 14.19 -8.37
N ARG A 70 1.01 14.88 -7.67
CA ARG A 70 1.99 15.77 -8.30
C ARG A 70 2.83 15.07 -9.36
N ALA A 71 3.31 13.85 -9.08
CA ALA A 71 4.11 13.10 -10.05
C ALA A 71 3.33 12.81 -11.34
N THR A 72 2.04 12.51 -11.23
CA THR A 72 1.15 12.30 -12.38
C THR A 72 0.97 13.59 -13.17
N LEU A 73 0.68 14.72 -12.50
CA LEU A 73 0.56 16.03 -13.12
C LEU A 73 1.87 16.44 -13.83
N ARG A 74 3.01 16.26 -13.15
CA ARG A 74 4.33 16.55 -13.71
C ARG A 74 4.60 15.73 -14.97
N ALA A 75 4.24 14.45 -14.99
CA ALA A 75 4.40 13.57 -16.14
C ALA A 75 3.51 13.99 -17.34
N ALA A 76 2.32 14.53 -17.07
CA ALA A 76 1.43 15.08 -18.09
C ALA A 76 1.97 16.41 -18.66
N LEU A 77 2.38 17.34 -17.79
CA LEU A 77 2.93 18.64 -18.21
C LEU A 77 4.28 18.49 -18.94
N ASN A 78 5.12 17.53 -18.54
CA ASN A 78 6.33 17.22 -19.30
C ASN A 78 6.03 16.67 -20.70
N ALA A 79 4.91 15.98 -20.90
CA ALA A 79 4.51 15.57 -22.25
C ALA A 79 4.04 16.78 -23.07
N ALA A 80 3.28 17.70 -22.47
CA ALA A 80 2.87 18.95 -23.11
C ALA A 80 4.07 19.82 -23.55
N ILE A 81 5.16 19.84 -22.77
CA ILE A 81 6.41 20.51 -23.17
C ILE A 81 7.01 19.85 -24.42
N ARG A 82 7.07 18.51 -24.46
CA ARG A 82 7.59 17.80 -25.64
C ARG A 82 6.75 18.01 -26.90
N GLU A 83 5.46 18.27 -26.73
CA GLU A 83 4.53 18.61 -27.80
C GLU A 83 4.55 20.12 -28.15
N GLY A 84 5.36 20.93 -27.46
CA GLY A 84 5.46 22.38 -27.71
C GLY A 84 4.26 23.20 -27.23
N LEU A 85 3.37 22.62 -26.40
CA LEU A 85 2.16 23.31 -25.93
C LEU A 85 2.43 24.32 -24.81
N ILE A 86 3.50 24.10 -24.03
CA ILE A 86 3.96 24.98 -22.96
C ILE A 86 5.49 24.95 -22.89
N GLU A 87 6.11 26.05 -22.44
CA GLU A 87 7.57 26.16 -22.36
C GLU A 87 8.14 25.61 -21.05
N THR A 88 7.42 25.81 -19.94
CA THR A 88 7.87 25.42 -18.60
C THR A 88 6.87 24.50 -17.95
N ASN A 89 7.28 23.76 -16.90
CA ASN A 89 6.39 22.88 -16.16
C ASN A 89 5.92 23.55 -14.86
N PRO A 90 4.64 23.99 -14.77
CA PRO A 90 4.07 24.59 -13.56
C PRO A 90 4.16 23.73 -12.29
N ALA A 91 4.24 22.41 -12.41
CA ALA A 91 4.36 21.50 -11.28
C ALA A 91 5.79 21.35 -10.74
N CYS A 92 6.79 21.98 -11.38
CA CYS A 92 8.15 22.09 -10.84
C CYS A 92 8.18 23.04 -9.63
N GLY A 93 8.85 22.61 -8.55
CA GLY A 93 9.14 23.49 -7.40
C GLY A 93 7.96 23.77 -6.47
N VAL A 94 6.86 23.01 -6.58
CA VAL A 94 5.75 23.08 -5.61
C VAL A 94 6.11 22.36 -4.31
N SER A 95 5.74 22.98 -3.19
CA SER A 95 5.94 22.44 -1.84
C SER A 95 4.89 21.38 -1.53
N ILE A 96 5.33 20.26 -0.95
CA ILE A 96 4.46 19.19 -0.46
C ILE A 96 4.87 18.89 0.98
N PRO A 97 3.91 18.62 1.89
CA PRO A 97 4.22 18.16 3.23
C PRO A 97 5.18 16.96 3.24
N THR A 98 6.25 17.05 4.02
CA THR A 98 7.23 15.97 4.14
C THR A 98 6.60 14.71 4.74
N TYR A 99 6.79 13.58 4.06
CA TYR A 99 6.39 12.28 4.57
C TYR A 99 7.52 11.63 5.37
N HIS A 100 7.29 11.38 6.65
CA HIS A 100 8.19 10.60 7.47
C HIS A 100 7.85 9.11 7.34
N ARG A 101 8.84 8.29 6.95
CA ARG A 101 8.65 6.84 6.92
C ARG A 101 8.43 6.34 8.34
N ILE A 102 7.36 5.58 8.51
CA ILE A 102 7.05 4.93 9.77
C ILE A 102 7.79 3.60 9.79
N HIS A 103 8.60 3.39 10.82
CA HIS A 103 9.28 2.13 11.06
C HIS A 103 8.32 1.12 11.68
N ALA A 104 8.51 -0.16 11.34
CA ALA A 104 7.73 -1.24 11.91
C ALA A 104 8.03 -1.39 13.42
N VAL A 105 6.99 -1.60 14.22
CA VAL A 105 7.05 -1.81 15.67
C VAL A 105 6.47 -3.19 15.97
N ILE A 106 7.11 -3.94 16.85
CA ILE A 106 6.63 -5.28 17.24
C ILE A 106 5.52 -5.12 18.27
N TRP A 107 4.43 -5.89 18.14
CA TRP A 107 3.36 -5.98 19.14
C TRP A 107 3.85 -6.66 20.43
N THR A 108 4.28 -5.86 21.41
CA THR A 108 4.61 -6.34 22.77
C THR A 108 3.35 -6.48 23.63
N GLU A 109 3.43 -7.24 24.73
CA GLU A 109 2.30 -7.42 25.66
C GLU A 109 1.77 -6.08 26.19
N ASP A 110 2.64 -5.16 26.58
CA ASP A 110 2.25 -3.80 27.03
C ASP A 110 1.48 -3.02 25.95
N GLN A 111 1.87 -3.19 24.68
CA GLN A 111 1.18 -2.53 23.57
C GLN A 111 -0.19 -3.15 23.35
N ILE A 112 -0.32 -4.47 23.48
CA ILE A 112 -1.60 -5.18 23.37
C ILE A 112 -2.52 -4.75 24.51
N ALA A 113 -2.02 -4.69 25.75
CA ALA A 113 -2.77 -4.21 26.90
C ALA A 113 -3.27 -2.77 26.68
N ARG A 114 -2.38 -1.87 26.25
CA ARG A 114 -2.73 -0.48 25.93
C ARG A 114 -3.76 -0.40 24.80
N TRP A 115 -3.62 -1.20 23.76
CA TRP A 115 -4.57 -1.24 22.65
C TRP A 115 -5.94 -1.73 23.11
N ARG A 116 -6.01 -2.78 23.93
CA ARG A 116 -7.27 -3.30 24.49
C ARG A 116 -8.00 -2.26 25.35
N LEU A 117 -7.26 -1.45 26.11
CA LEU A 117 -7.82 -0.43 26.98
C LEU A 117 -8.23 0.86 26.24
N THR A 118 -7.39 1.33 25.32
CA THR A 118 -7.52 2.68 24.72
C THR A 118 -8.00 2.67 23.27
N GLY A 119 -8.03 1.50 22.62
CA GLY A 119 -8.23 1.38 21.18
C GLY A 119 -7.06 1.89 20.33
N GLN A 120 -6.04 2.52 20.93
CA GLN A 120 -4.91 3.09 20.21
C GLN A 120 -3.97 1.99 19.71
N ARG A 121 -3.53 2.13 18.45
CA ARG A 121 -2.68 1.15 17.76
C ARG A 121 -1.33 1.77 17.39
N PRO A 122 -0.24 0.98 17.38
CA PRO A 122 1.01 1.43 16.78
C PRO A 122 0.82 1.71 15.28
N PRO A 123 1.61 2.63 14.70
CA PRO A 123 1.38 3.13 13.35
C PRO A 123 1.70 2.10 12.24
N ALA A 124 2.71 1.26 12.42
CA ALA A 124 3.01 0.12 11.57
C ALA A 124 3.47 -1.04 12.46
N SER A 125 2.57 -1.96 12.77
CA SER A 125 2.86 -3.05 13.71
C SER A 125 3.07 -4.39 13.03
N VAL A 126 3.97 -5.21 13.58
CA VAL A 126 4.26 -6.58 13.14
C VAL A 126 4.03 -7.57 14.28
N TRP A 127 3.64 -8.79 13.93
CA TRP A 127 3.46 -9.86 14.91
C TRP A 127 4.80 -10.44 15.36
N THR A 128 4.82 -10.95 16.60
CA THR A 128 5.89 -11.80 17.10
C THR A 128 5.84 -13.18 16.44
N ALA A 129 6.90 -13.98 16.60
CA ALA A 129 6.91 -15.37 16.17
C ALA A 129 5.78 -16.18 16.84
N THR A 130 5.55 -15.97 18.15
CA THR A 130 4.46 -16.60 18.91
C THR A 130 3.08 -16.25 18.37
N GLN A 131 2.81 -14.97 18.11
CA GLN A 131 1.55 -14.51 17.51
C GLN A 131 1.34 -15.07 16.10
N THR A 132 2.43 -15.15 15.31
CA THR A 132 2.39 -15.77 13.98
C THR A 132 2.08 -17.26 14.07
N GLY A 133 2.65 -17.98 15.05
CA GLY A 133 2.35 -19.37 15.33
C GLY A 133 0.90 -19.58 15.78
N GLN A 134 0.38 -18.70 16.63
CA GLN A 134 -1.03 -18.68 17.03
C GLN A 134 -1.95 -18.51 15.83
N PHE A 135 -1.65 -17.57 14.92
CA PHE A 135 -2.41 -17.35 13.70
C PHE A 135 -2.45 -18.59 12.80
N LEU A 136 -1.29 -19.20 12.54
CA LEU A 136 -1.20 -20.38 11.69
C LEU A 136 -1.89 -21.60 12.32
N THR A 137 -1.86 -21.71 13.64
CA THR A 137 -2.60 -22.75 14.38
C THR A 137 -4.10 -22.54 14.27
N ALA A 138 -4.60 -21.33 14.53
CA ALA A 138 -6.02 -21.00 14.45
C ALA A 138 -6.60 -21.16 13.04
N THR A 139 -5.79 -20.93 12.02
CA THR A 139 -6.21 -21.00 10.61
C THR A 139 -5.99 -22.35 9.96
N ARG A 140 -5.59 -23.40 10.70
CA ARG A 140 -5.20 -24.70 10.12
C ARG A 140 -6.27 -25.33 9.22
N GLU A 141 -7.54 -25.14 9.56
CA GLU A 141 -8.66 -25.66 8.78
C GLU A 141 -9.20 -24.67 7.75
N HIS A 142 -8.75 -23.41 7.81
CA HIS A 142 -9.19 -22.37 6.90
C HIS A 142 -8.81 -22.69 5.44
N ARG A 143 -9.71 -22.41 4.50
CA ARG A 143 -9.49 -22.69 3.06
C ARG A 143 -8.26 -21.98 2.48
N LEU A 144 -7.93 -20.80 3.02
CA LEU A 144 -6.75 -20.01 2.61
C LEU A 144 -5.52 -20.23 3.50
N HIS A 145 -5.49 -21.29 4.33
CA HIS A 145 -4.38 -21.56 5.24
C HIS A 145 -3.02 -21.62 4.50
N ALA A 146 -2.93 -22.34 3.39
CA ALA A 146 -1.69 -22.43 2.62
C ALA A 146 -1.24 -21.07 2.05
N ALA A 147 -2.17 -20.19 1.68
CA ALA A 147 -1.83 -18.83 1.24
C ALA A 147 -1.27 -18.00 2.41
N PHE A 148 -1.90 -18.10 3.57
CA PHE A 148 -1.42 -17.46 4.80
C PHE A 148 -0.02 -17.93 5.18
N HIS A 149 0.23 -19.24 5.14
CA HIS A 149 1.52 -19.86 5.42
C HIS A 149 2.63 -19.34 4.49
N LEU A 150 2.37 -19.27 3.18
CA LEU A 150 3.33 -18.74 2.21
C LEU A 150 3.63 -17.24 2.42
N ILE A 151 2.61 -16.45 2.74
CA ILE A 151 2.78 -15.01 3.00
C ILE A 151 3.60 -14.79 4.27
N THR A 152 3.29 -15.50 5.36
CA THR A 152 3.93 -15.28 6.66
C THR A 152 5.34 -15.85 6.73
N LEU A 153 5.58 -17.05 6.19
CA LEU A 153 6.86 -17.74 6.37
C LEU A 153 7.80 -17.63 5.16
N ARG A 154 7.27 -17.46 3.95
CA ARG A 154 8.09 -17.32 2.72
C ARG A 154 8.05 -15.90 2.14
N GLY A 155 7.32 -14.99 2.77
CA GLY A 155 7.31 -13.56 2.40
C GLY A 155 6.69 -13.28 1.03
N LEU A 156 5.76 -14.12 0.56
CA LEU A 156 5.04 -13.83 -0.68
C LEU A 156 4.23 -12.55 -0.51
N ARG A 157 4.31 -11.66 -1.50
CA ARG A 157 3.42 -10.51 -1.55
C ARG A 157 2.02 -11.01 -1.88
N ARG A 158 1.00 -10.35 -1.32
CA ARG A 158 -0.41 -10.66 -1.53
C ARG A 158 -0.80 -10.90 -3.01
N ALA A 159 -0.31 -10.06 -3.92
CA ALA A 159 -0.58 -10.19 -5.35
C ALA A 159 0.18 -11.35 -6.01
N GLU A 160 1.36 -11.71 -5.48
CA GLU A 160 2.14 -12.88 -5.92
C GLU A 160 1.42 -14.17 -5.49
N ALA A 161 1.00 -14.25 -4.22
CA ALA A 161 0.21 -15.38 -3.72
C ALA A 161 -1.07 -15.57 -4.55
N ALA A 162 -1.83 -14.50 -4.80
CA ALA A 162 -3.04 -14.54 -5.63
C ALA A 162 -2.80 -14.90 -7.12
N GLY A 163 -1.56 -14.77 -7.62
CA GLY A 163 -1.20 -15.10 -9.00
C GLY A 163 -0.47 -16.43 -9.17
N LEU A 164 -0.17 -17.14 -8.08
CA LEU A 164 0.60 -18.37 -8.11
C LEU A 164 -0.15 -19.48 -8.87
N ARG A 165 0.54 -20.18 -9.77
CA ARG A 165 0.02 -21.34 -10.50
C ARG A 165 0.77 -22.62 -10.14
N TRP A 166 0.10 -23.77 -10.28
CA TRP A 166 0.70 -25.08 -10.01
C TRP A 166 1.89 -25.38 -10.93
N GLN A 167 1.86 -24.91 -12.18
CA GLN A 167 2.99 -25.04 -13.12
C GLN A 167 4.28 -24.35 -12.62
N ASP A 168 4.16 -23.37 -11.72
CA ASP A 168 5.28 -22.61 -11.17
C ASP A 168 5.73 -23.16 -9.80
N VAL A 169 5.18 -24.30 -9.36
CA VAL A 169 5.45 -24.93 -8.05
C VAL A 169 5.92 -26.36 -8.27
N ASP A 170 7.18 -26.61 -7.96
CA ASP A 170 7.77 -27.93 -7.93
C ASP A 170 7.81 -28.43 -6.48
N LEU A 171 6.86 -29.29 -6.13
CA LEU A 171 6.73 -29.86 -4.78
C LEU A 171 7.71 -31.01 -4.52
N ASP A 172 8.38 -31.54 -5.55
CA ASP A 172 9.34 -32.64 -5.43
C ASP A 172 10.75 -32.08 -5.22
N HIS A 173 11.10 -31.01 -5.94
CA HIS A 173 12.35 -30.27 -5.75
C HIS A 173 12.25 -29.14 -4.72
N HIS A 174 11.08 -28.96 -4.10
CA HIS A 174 10.81 -27.98 -3.03
C HIS A 174 11.08 -26.53 -3.46
N ILE A 175 10.61 -26.16 -4.63
CA ILE A 175 10.83 -24.82 -5.19
C ILE A 175 9.51 -24.26 -5.72
N LEU A 176 9.26 -22.98 -5.50
CA LEU A 176 8.30 -22.22 -6.30
C LEU A 176 8.97 -21.03 -6.95
N VAL A 177 8.46 -20.65 -8.13
CA VAL A 177 8.96 -19.50 -8.89
C VAL A 177 7.86 -18.45 -9.01
N ILE A 178 8.17 -17.21 -8.66
CA ILE A 178 7.23 -16.11 -8.83
C ILE A 178 7.33 -15.59 -10.27
N THR A 179 6.46 -16.09 -11.15
CA THR A 179 6.43 -15.70 -12.57
C THR A 179 5.40 -14.62 -12.87
N GLN A 180 4.33 -14.52 -12.06
CA GLN A 180 3.23 -13.57 -12.27
C GLN A 180 2.61 -13.08 -10.96
N THR A 181 1.82 -12.03 -11.06
CA THR A 181 0.97 -11.49 -9.99
C THR A 181 -0.45 -11.33 -10.50
N THR A 182 -1.44 -11.41 -9.61
CA THR A 182 -2.83 -11.05 -9.94
C THR A 182 -3.12 -9.65 -9.41
N GLN A 183 -3.63 -8.78 -10.27
CA GLN A 183 -4.06 -7.43 -9.90
C GLN A 183 -5.50 -7.20 -10.33
N ARG A 184 -6.22 -6.34 -9.61
CA ARG A 184 -7.56 -5.92 -9.99
C ARG A 184 -7.45 -4.62 -10.79
N VAL A 185 -7.87 -4.65 -12.04
CA VAL A 185 -7.88 -3.51 -12.97
C VAL A 185 -9.28 -3.39 -13.55
N ASP A 186 -9.89 -2.20 -13.42
CA ASP A 186 -11.25 -1.92 -13.90
C ASP A 186 -12.29 -2.97 -13.44
N GLY A 187 -12.15 -3.43 -12.19
CA GLY A 187 -13.04 -4.43 -11.60
C GLY A 187 -12.77 -5.88 -12.02
N ARG A 188 -11.85 -6.13 -12.95
CA ARG A 188 -11.47 -7.47 -13.42
C ARG A 188 -10.14 -7.91 -12.81
N LEU A 189 -9.97 -9.21 -12.60
CA LEU A 189 -8.70 -9.78 -12.18
C LEU A 189 -7.87 -10.07 -13.44
N VAL A 190 -6.68 -9.48 -13.49
CA VAL A 190 -5.77 -9.59 -14.63
C VAL A 190 -4.43 -10.15 -14.15
N PRO A 191 -3.91 -11.22 -14.78
CA PRO A 191 -2.54 -11.64 -14.54
C PRO A 191 -1.59 -10.58 -15.09
N CYS A 192 -0.59 -10.22 -14.31
CA CYS A 192 0.40 -9.22 -14.65
C CYS A 192 1.79 -9.77 -14.37
N GLU A 193 2.72 -9.51 -15.28
CA GLU A 193 4.12 -9.76 -15.00
C GLU A 193 4.59 -8.90 -13.81
N PRO A 194 5.52 -9.41 -12.99
CA PRO A 194 6.08 -8.63 -11.90
C PRO A 194 6.69 -7.32 -12.43
N LYS A 195 6.50 -6.22 -11.69
CA LYS A 195 6.87 -4.86 -12.12
C LYS A 195 8.37 -4.67 -12.42
N SER A 196 9.23 -5.59 -11.99
CA SER A 196 10.66 -5.60 -12.24
C SER A 196 11.16 -7.02 -12.41
N GLU A 197 12.23 -7.21 -13.18
CA GLU A 197 12.93 -8.49 -13.33
C GLU A 197 13.37 -9.05 -11.97
N SER A 198 13.82 -8.18 -11.06
CA SER A 198 14.14 -8.53 -9.66
C SER A 198 12.95 -9.05 -8.83
N SER A 199 11.72 -8.88 -9.32
CA SER A 199 10.53 -9.46 -8.68
C SER A 199 10.24 -10.89 -9.14
N ARG A 200 10.87 -11.35 -10.24
CA ARG A 200 10.94 -12.78 -10.60
C ARG A 200 11.98 -13.41 -9.70
N ARG A 201 11.54 -14.23 -8.76
CA ARG A 201 12.44 -14.89 -7.80
C ARG A 201 12.01 -16.31 -7.54
N THR A 202 13.02 -17.13 -7.27
CA THR A 202 12.85 -18.49 -6.79
C THR A 202 12.73 -18.46 -5.27
N VAL A 203 11.76 -19.20 -4.74
CA VAL A 203 11.51 -19.36 -3.31
C VAL A 203 11.63 -20.84 -2.99
N VAL A 204 12.68 -21.21 -2.25
CA VAL A 204 12.84 -22.56 -1.73
C VAL A 204 11.70 -22.86 -0.75
N LEU A 205 11.31 -24.11 -0.58
CA LEU A 205 10.26 -24.57 0.32
C LEU A 205 10.85 -25.55 1.33
N ASP A 206 10.43 -25.44 2.58
CA ASP A 206 10.71 -26.47 3.58
C ASP A 206 9.67 -27.61 3.51
N HIS A 207 9.99 -28.76 4.08
CA HIS A 207 9.10 -29.93 4.10
C HIS A 207 7.72 -29.63 4.70
N THR A 208 7.62 -28.73 5.68
CA THR A 208 6.34 -28.35 6.30
C THR A 208 5.50 -27.57 5.29
N THR A 209 6.09 -26.60 4.60
CA THR A 209 5.42 -25.84 3.53
C THR A 209 4.94 -26.77 2.41
N VAL A 210 5.78 -27.72 1.95
CA VAL A 210 5.41 -28.69 0.92
C VAL A 210 4.22 -29.54 1.37
N LYS A 211 4.23 -30.03 2.61
CA LYS A 211 3.10 -30.78 3.19
C LYS A 211 1.80 -29.97 3.19
N GLN A 212 1.86 -28.68 3.53
CA GLN A 212 0.69 -27.79 3.50
C GLN A 212 0.18 -27.57 2.06
N LEU A 213 1.08 -27.43 1.08
CA LEU A 213 0.71 -27.26 -0.31
C LEU A 213 0.09 -28.53 -0.89
N ARG A 214 0.62 -29.72 -0.57
CA ARG A 214 0.01 -31.00 -0.99
C ARG A 214 -1.39 -31.17 -0.40
N ARG A 215 -1.57 -30.87 0.89
CA ARG A 215 -2.89 -30.88 1.54
C ARG A 215 -3.87 -29.92 0.86
N HIS A 216 -3.39 -28.73 0.50
CA HIS A 216 -4.18 -27.74 -0.23
C HIS A 216 -4.54 -28.22 -1.64
N GLN A 217 -3.60 -28.83 -2.37
CA GLN A 217 -3.82 -29.41 -3.69
C GLN A 217 -4.91 -30.49 -3.67
N SER A 218 -4.84 -31.43 -2.73
CA SER A 218 -5.86 -32.48 -2.58
C SER A 218 -7.23 -31.90 -2.24
N ARG A 219 -7.29 -30.89 -1.34
CA ARG A 219 -8.54 -30.21 -1.00
C ARG A 219 -9.14 -29.50 -2.20
N GLN A 220 -8.33 -28.76 -2.95
CA GLN A 220 -8.78 -28.04 -4.14
C GLN A 220 -9.31 -29.00 -5.21
N ALA A 221 -8.63 -30.14 -5.43
CA ALA A 221 -9.08 -31.17 -6.36
C ALA A 221 -10.42 -31.78 -5.96
N ALA A 222 -10.61 -32.07 -4.66
CA ALA A 222 -11.89 -32.54 -4.13
C ALA A 222 -13.01 -31.50 -4.30
N GLU A 223 -12.76 -30.23 -3.95
CA GLU A 223 -13.72 -29.14 -4.14
C GLU A 223 -14.10 -28.95 -5.62
N ALA A 224 -13.13 -29.08 -6.53
CA ALA A 224 -13.32 -28.95 -7.97
C ALA A 224 -14.17 -30.09 -8.53
N ALA A 225 -13.90 -31.33 -8.10
CA ALA A 225 -14.67 -32.51 -8.50
C ALA A 225 -16.11 -32.46 -7.97
N GLU A 226 -16.31 -32.08 -6.72
CA GLU A 226 -17.63 -31.97 -6.09
C GLU A 226 -18.50 -30.90 -6.76
N ARG A 227 -17.90 -29.78 -7.16
CA ARG A 227 -18.63 -28.59 -7.65
C ARG A 227 -18.59 -28.42 -9.17
N GLY A 228 -17.87 -29.27 -9.89
CA GLY A 228 -17.77 -29.24 -11.34
C GLY A 228 -17.12 -27.96 -11.89
N PHE A 229 -16.02 -27.48 -11.30
CA PHE A 229 -15.26 -26.34 -11.84
C PHE A 229 -13.81 -26.69 -12.13
N ASP A 230 -13.20 -26.01 -13.11
CA ASP A 230 -11.76 -26.05 -13.36
C ASP A 230 -11.07 -24.88 -12.63
N PRO A 231 -10.08 -25.14 -11.75
CA PRO A 231 -9.26 -24.11 -11.11
C PRO A 231 -8.40 -23.27 -12.07
N GLY A 232 -8.27 -23.65 -13.34
CA GLY A 232 -7.48 -22.94 -14.35
C GLY A 232 -5.98 -22.90 -14.02
N GLY A 233 -5.49 -23.92 -13.31
CA GLY A 233 -4.09 -24.04 -12.88
C GLY A 233 -3.66 -23.13 -11.73
N TYR A 234 -4.56 -22.30 -11.17
CA TYR A 234 -4.23 -21.43 -10.03
C TYR A 234 -4.11 -22.23 -8.74
N VAL A 235 -3.06 -21.97 -7.95
CA VAL A 235 -2.90 -22.57 -6.63
C VAL A 235 -4.04 -22.12 -5.71
N PHE A 236 -4.38 -20.82 -5.73
CA PHE A 236 -5.44 -20.29 -4.90
C PHE A 236 -6.59 -19.74 -5.76
N THR A 237 -7.77 -20.30 -5.58
CA THR A 237 -8.99 -19.90 -6.28
C THR A 237 -10.05 -19.40 -5.31
N ASN A 238 -11.12 -18.79 -5.81
CA ASN A 238 -12.36 -18.61 -5.04
C ASN A 238 -13.19 -19.91 -5.03
N ARG A 239 -14.37 -19.90 -4.39
CA ARG A 239 -15.27 -21.05 -4.30
C ARG A 239 -15.92 -21.48 -5.64
N ARG A 240 -15.65 -20.74 -6.72
CA ARG A 240 -16.13 -20.99 -8.09
C ARG A 240 -14.98 -21.37 -9.04
N GLY A 241 -13.78 -21.64 -8.53
CA GLY A 241 -12.61 -21.99 -9.35
C GLY A 241 -11.88 -20.81 -10.01
N GLN A 242 -12.36 -19.58 -9.85
CA GLN A 242 -11.72 -18.41 -10.47
C GLN A 242 -10.51 -17.94 -9.66
N PRO A 243 -9.58 -17.17 -10.27
CA PRO A 243 -8.41 -16.64 -9.57
C PRO A 243 -8.78 -15.89 -8.29
N LEU A 244 -7.98 -16.04 -7.24
CA LEU A 244 -8.24 -15.38 -5.97
C LEU A 244 -8.04 -13.86 -6.10
N ASN A 245 -9.03 -13.07 -5.67
CA ASN A 245 -8.87 -11.62 -5.59
C ASN A 245 -7.89 -11.26 -4.45
N PRO A 246 -6.80 -10.52 -4.72
CA PRO A 246 -5.86 -10.09 -3.67
C PRO A 246 -6.52 -9.31 -2.53
N ASP A 247 -7.50 -8.47 -2.82
CA ASP A 247 -8.21 -7.70 -1.79
C ASP A 247 -9.09 -8.61 -0.92
N HIS A 248 -9.67 -9.67 -1.50
CA HIS A 248 -10.41 -10.67 -0.73
C HIS A 248 -9.48 -11.46 0.18
N LEU A 249 -8.32 -11.90 -0.31
CA LEU A 249 -7.29 -12.56 0.51
C LEU A 249 -6.91 -11.71 1.74
N TYR A 250 -6.77 -10.39 1.57
CA TYR A 250 -6.49 -9.49 2.69
C TYR A 250 -7.66 -9.39 3.68
N ARG A 251 -8.91 -9.31 3.21
CA ARG A 251 -10.08 -9.27 4.10
C ARG A 251 -10.21 -10.56 4.91
N GLU A 252 -10.03 -11.71 4.28
CA GLU A 252 -10.04 -13.00 4.96
C GLU A 252 -8.90 -13.11 5.99
N PHE A 253 -7.71 -12.60 5.66
CA PHE A 253 -6.60 -12.53 6.63
C PHE A 253 -6.97 -11.69 7.86
N ILE A 254 -7.53 -10.48 7.67
CA ILE A 254 -7.91 -9.61 8.78
C ILE A 254 -9.02 -10.22 9.63
N LYS A 255 -10.01 -10.87 8.98
CA LYS A 255 -11.08 -11.58 9.67
C LYS A 255 -10.53 -12.74 10.50
N ALA A 256 -9.74 -13.61 9.91
CA ALA A 256 -9.12 -14.75 10.58
C ALA A 256 -8.19 -14.32 11.74
N ALA A 257 -7.49 -13.20 11.58
CA ALA A 257 -6.66 -12.62 12.64
C ALA A 257 -7.49 -12.15 13.85
N ALA A 258 -8.62 -11.49 13.58
CA ALA A 258 -9.54 -11.04 14.62
C ALA A 258 -10.19 -12.24 15.35
N GLU A 259 -10.61 -13.26 14.60
CA GLU A 259 -11.16 -14.51 15.16
C GLU A 259 -10.12 -15.26 16.02
N ALA A 260 -8.84 -15.18 15.68
CA ALA A 260 -7.74 -15.71 16.48
C ALA A 260 -7.38 -14.85 17.71
N GLY A 261 -8.09 -13.73 17.95
CA GLY A 261 -7.84 -12.81 19.06
C GLY A 261 -6.54 -12.00 18.93
N LEU A 262 -5.97 -11.93 17.72
CA LEU A 262 -4.68 -11.29 17.47
C LEU A 262 -4.82 -9.78 17.25
N PRO A 263 -3.79 -9.01 17.63
CA PRO A 263 -3.82 -7.58 17.43
C PRO A 263 -3.72 -7.27 15.92
N PRO A 264 -4.41 -6.21 15.44
CA PRO A 264 -4.47 -5.89 14.02
C PRO A 264 -3.10 -5.47 13.47
N ILE A 265 -2.79 -5.90 12.25
CA ILE A 265 -1.63 -5.43 11.47
C ILE A 265 -2.09 -4.30 10.53
N ARG A 266 -1.51 -3.10 10.70
CA ARG A 266 -1.85 -1.94 9.87
C ARG A 266 -0.83 -1.72 8.76
N ARG A 267 -1.31 -1.43 7.55
CA ARG A 267 -0.54 -0.71 6.52
C ARG A 267 -0.85 0.79 6.62
N THR A 268 0.03 1.52 7.29
CA THR A 268 0.16 3.00 7.28
C THR A 268 -1.03 3.79 7.86
N PRO A 269 -0.78 4.91 8.56
CA PRO A 269 -1.85 5.79 9.04
C PRO A 269 -2.67 6.47 7.95
N CYS A 270 -4.00 6.47 8.14
CA CYS A 270 -4.91 7.42 7.50
C CYS A 270 -4.68 8.80 8.12
N ALA A 271 -4.84 9.87 7.32
CA ALA A 271 -4.59 11.24 7.74
C ALA A 271 -5.47 11.72 8.91
N THR A 272 -6.54 11.00 9.24
CA THR A 272 -7.49 11.32 10.32
C THR A 272 -6.95 11.08 11.74
N GLU A 273 -5.80 10.42 11.89
CA GLU A 273 -5.20 10.11 13.20
C GLU A 273 -3.85 10.82 13.38
N ARG A 274 -3.70 12.06 12.89
CA ARG A 274 -2.50 12.86 13.21
C ARG A 274 -2.45 13.06 14.72
N ARG A 275 -1.47 12.43 15.38
CA ARG A 275 -1.01 12.86 16.70
C ARG A 275 -0.67 14.35 16.58
N PRO A 276 -1.10 15.22 17.51
CA PRO A 276 -0.52 16.55 17.59
C PRO A 276 0.99 16.39 17.74
N SER A 277 1.75 17.09 16.91
CA SER A 277 3.21 17.18 17.03
C SER A 277 3.54 17.55 18.48
N PRO A 278 4.51 16.89 19.15
CA PRO A 278 4.95 17.37 20.44
C PRO A 278 5.49 18.79 20.23
N SER A 279 4.84 19.78 20.84
CA SER A 279 5.35 21.14 20.91
C SER A 279 6.77 21.07 21.45
N LYS A 280 7.75 21.57 20.70
CA LYS A 280 9.12 21.74 21.22
C LYS A 280 9.01 22.48 22.56
N PRO A 281 9.65 22.03 23.64
CA PRO A 281 9.69 22.80 24.87
C PRO A 281 10.34 24.15 24.57
N ALA A 282 9.69 25.22 25.00
CA ALA A 282 10.22 26.57 24.88
C ALA A 282 11.56 26.64 25.61
N THR A 283 12.65 26.80 24.86
CA THR A 283 13.94 27.16 25.40
C THR A 283 13.82 28.58 25.95
N ASN A 284 13.70 28.70 27.27
CA ASN A 284 13.74 29.97 27.98
C ASN A 284 15.20 30.47 28.00
N SER A 285 15.54 31.38 27.08
CA SER A 285 16.79 32.14 27.12
C SER A 285 16.47 33.61 27.35
N LYS A 286 16.44 34.03 28.62
CA LYS A 286 16.65 35.43 29.03
C LYS A 286 17.39 35.45 30.36
N SER A 287 18.73 35.43 30.28
CA SER A 287 19.56 36.01 31.34
C SER A 287 19.52 37.52 31.19
N SER A 288 18.86 38.16 32.13
CA SER A 288 18.85 39.60 32.35
C SER A 288 20.25 40.09 32.73
N LYS A 289 20.84 40.93 31.88
CA LYS A 289 21.94 41.84 32.26
C LYS A 289 21.33 42.98 33.07
N THR A 290 21.68 43.07 34.34
CA THR A 290 21.52 44.29 35.15
C THR A 290 22.80 45.11 34.99
N ASN A 291 22.73 46.21 34.23
CA ASN A 291 23.70 47.29 34.31
C ASN A 291 23.20 48.28 35.38
N SER A 292 24.03 48.53 36.38
CA SER A 292 23.91 49.65 37.29
C SER A 292 25.24 50.41 37.28
N ASP A 293 25.32 51.44 36.44
CA ASP A 293 26.22 52.58 36.62
C ASP A 293 25.48 53.59 37.50
N THR A 294 26.03 54.18 38.57
CA THR A 294 26.84 55.43 38.59
C THR A 294 26.76 55.96 40.06
N PRO A 295 27.55 56.95 40.54
CA PRO A 295 29.01 57.15 40.56
C PRO A 295 29.58 57.32 42.00
N ALA A 296 30.90 57.56 42.02
CA ALA A 296 31.76 57.97 43.13
C ALA A 296 31.26 59.12 44.04
N SER A 297 31.63 59.03 45.33
CA SER A 297 32.19 60.15 46.12
C SER A 297 32.73 59.64 47.46
N THR A 298 34.02 59.92 47.68
CA THR A 298 34.83 59.91 48.93
C THR A 298 35.12 58.58 49.61
#